data_AF-A0AA40BZR1-F1
#
_entry.id   AF-A0AA40BZR1-F1
#
_cell.length_a   1.000
_cell.length_b   1.000
_cell.length_c   1.000
_cell.angle_alpha   90.00
_cell.angle_beta   90.00
_cell.angle_gamma   90.00
#
_symmetry.space_group_name_H-M   'P 1'
#
loop_
_entity.id
_entity.type
_entity.pdbx_description
1 polymer ?
#
loop_
_entity_poly.entity_id
_entity_poly.type
_entity_poly.pdbx_seq_one_letter_code
_entity_poly.pdbx_strand_id
1 'polypeptide(L)'
;MCGWLPFMRELERAVVDEEDGGEDVFERDGNDEDEQGETDVGAVAVSVLREMLDMEVDEKRREFRPAVLSTPVFLGHGSADEKVSIQLGKASAETLMSLCVDVQWHTYEGLGHWFSSEMFADMAHFLDEKAGLERK
;
A
#
# COMPACT_ATOMS: atom_id res chain seq x y z
N MET A 1 -8.21 -15.35 3.00
CA MET A 1 -7.63 -14.00 2.87
C MET A 1 -6.88 -13.76 4.15
N CYS A 2 -5.55 -13.79 4.08
CA CYS A 2 -4.62 -13.60 5.20
C CYS A 2 -3.28 -13.11 4.62
N GLY A 3 -3.30 -11.90 4.02
CA GLY A 3 -2.17 -11.36 3.27
C GLY A 3 -1.05 -10.83 4.16
N TRP A 4 0.17 -10.79 3.63
CA TRP A 4 1.29 -10.02 4.17
C TRP A 4 1.97 -9.26 3.02
N LEU A 5 2.69 -8.19 3.33
CA LEU A 5 3.32 -7.30 2.36
C LEU A 5 4.82 -7.59 2.23
N PRO A 6 5.29 -8.15 1.11
CA PRO A 6 6.72 -8.23 0.80
C PRO A 6 7.33 -6.83 0.65
N PHE A 7 8.63 -6.71 0.95
CA PHE A 7 9.40 -5.45 0.86
C PHE A 7 8.88 -4.32 1.78
N MET A 8 8.12 -4.67 2.82
CA MET A 8 7.57 -3.74 3.79
C MET A 8 8.63 -2.82 4.40
N ARG A 9 9.79 -3.37 4.78
CA ARG A 9 10.87 -2.60 5.40
C ARG A 9 11.43 -1.56 4.44
N GLU A 10 11.56 -1.90 3.17
CA GLU A 10 12.07 -0.99 2.14
C GLU A 10 11.05 0.12 1.84
N LEU A 11 9.76 -0.22 1.85
CA LEU A 11 8.68 0.77 1.78
C LEU A 11 8.67 1.70 2.98
N GLU A 12 8.77 1.18 4.20
CA GLU A 12 8.84 1.99 5.43
C GLU A 12 10.02 2.97 5.40
N ARG A 13 11.19 2.53 4.92
CA ARG A 13 12.36 3.41 4.76
C ARG A 13 12.10 4.54 3.77
N ALA A 14 11.46 4.24 2.63
CA ALA A 14 11.11 5.26 1.65
C ALA A 14 10.13 6.30 2.20
N VAL A 15 9.30 5.94 3.21
CA VAL A 15 8.41 6.89 3.91
C VAL A 15 9.17 7.71 4.94
N VAL A 16 10.06 7.08 5.72
CA VAL A 16 10.80 7.74 6.81
C VAL A 16 11.84 8.75 6.29
N ASP A 17 12.52 8.43 5.18
CA ASP A 17 13.50 9.32 4.56
C ASP A 17 12.86 10.65 4.05
N GLU A 18 11.52 10.73 3.96
CA GLU A 18 10.80 11.99 3.68
C GLU A 18 10.41 12.77 4.94
N GLU A 19 10.20 12.10 6.08
CA GLU A 19 9.81 12.76 7.35
C GLU A 19 11.01 13.37 8.08
N ASP A 20 12.20 12.77 7.95
CA ASP A 20 13.45 13.32 8.46
C ASP A 20 14.19 13.96 7.28
N GLY A 21 14.05 15.27 7.08
CA GLY A 21 14.70 16.04 6.01
C GLY A 21 16.23 16.02 6.09
N GLY A 22 16.82 14.86 5.84
CA GLY A 22 18.20 14.50 6.10
C GLY A 22 18.88 13.95 4.85
N GLU A 23 19.60 14.85 4.19
CA GLU A 23 20.68 14.61 3.22
C GLU A 23 20.28 13.84 1.96
N ASP A 24 19.96 14.63 0.93
CA ASP A 24 19.89 14.25 -0.48
C ASP A 24 21.18 13.52 -0.93
N VAL A 25 21.11 12.19 -1.04
CA VAL A 25 22.19 11.34 -1.60
C VAL A 25 22.23 11.41 -3.13
N PHE A 26 21.35 12.19 -3.76
CA PHE A 26 21.33 12.42 -5.20
C PHE A 26 21.62 13.90 -5.55
N GLU A 27 22.74 14.45 -5.06
CA GLU A 27 23.34 15.64 -5.70
C GLU A 27 23.84 15.28 -7.11
N ARG A 28 22.91 15.31 -8.07
CA ARG A 28 23.20 15.30 -9.50
C ARG A 28 23.12 16.73 -10.01
N ASP A 29 24.30 17.33 -10.07
CA ASP A 29 24.69 18.59 -10.72
C ASP A 29 23.74 19.04 -11.86
N GLY A 30 23.09 20.19 -11.68
CA GLY A 30 22.31 20.85 -12.73
C GLY A 30 21.13 21.67 -12.22
N ASN A 31 21.42 22.92 -11.81
CA ASN A 31 20.56 24.11 -11.88
C ASN A 31 19.19 23.91 -12.54
N ASP A 32 18.10 24.01 -11.78
CA ASP A 32 16.87 24.72 -12.17
C ASP A 32 15.97 24.99 -10.95
N GLU A 33 15.29 26.12 -11.03
CA GLU A 33 14.67 26.89 -9.96
C GLU A 33 13.31 26.31 -9.52
N ASP A 34 13.07 26.31 -8.20
CA ASP A 34 11.79 26.40 -7.48
C ASP A 34 10.50 25.81 -8.12
N GLU A 35 10.10 24.62 -7.65
CA GLU A 35 8.69 24.29 -7.39
C GLU A 35 8.62 23.28 -6.22
N GLN A 36 8.29 23.78 -5.02
CA GLN A 36 7.97 22.96 -3.84
C GLN A 36 6.63 22.25 -4.08
N GLY A 37 6.64 21.20 -4.89
CA GLY A 37 5.57 20.22 -4.93
C GLY A 37 5.73 19.30 -3.72
N GLU A 38 4.68 19.14 -2.90
CA GLU A 38 4.61 18.06 -1.91
C GLU A 38 4.95 16.75 -2.62
N THR A 39 6.04 16.10 -2.21
CA THR A 39 6.44 14.80 -2.74
C THR A 39 5.38 13.77 -2.36
N ASP A 40 4.79 13.12 -3.36
CA ASP A 40 3.80 12.06 -3.13
C ASP A 40 4.54 10.80 -2.65
N VAL A 41 4.56 10.62 -1.34
CA VAL A 41 5.19 9.48 -0.64
C VAL A 41 4.81 8.14 -1.29
N GLY A 42 3.56 7.98 -1.73
CA GLY A 42 3.12 6.77 -2.42
C GLY A 42 3.79 6.60 -3.79
N ALA A 43 4.01 7.68 -4.54
CA ALA A 43 4.68 7.64 -5.83
C ALA A 43 6.18 7.29 -5.67
N VAL A 44 6.83 7.80 -4.62
CA VAL A 44 8.21 7.46 -4.26
C VAL A 44 8.32 5.98 -3.86
N ALA A 45 7.42 5.49 -3.01
CA ALA A 45 7.38 4.06 -2.68
C ALA A 45 7.25 3.16 -3.92
N VAL A 46 6.41 3.55 -4.88
CA VAL A 46 6.25 2.80 -6.13
C VAL A 46 7.51 2.89 -7.01
N SER A 47 8.23 4.02 -7.02
CA SER A 47 9.48 4.13 -7.77
C SER A 47 10.58 3.24 -7.19
N VAL A 48 10.72 3.22 -5.85
CA VAL A 48 11.64 2.31 -5.14
C VAL A 48 11.33 0.85 -5.46
N LEU A 49 10.07 0.45 -5.39
CA LEU A 49 9.68 -0.93 -5.74
C LEU A 49 9.99 -1.28 -7.19
N ARG A 50 9.78 -0.35 -8.14
CA ARG A 50 10.09 -0.58 -9.55
C ARG A 50 11.58 -0.78 -9.77
N GLU A 51 12.41 0.01 -9.10
CA GLU A 51 13.87 -0.14 -9.16
C GLU A 51 14.31 -1.46 -8.54
N MET A 52 13.82 -1.80 -7.34
CA MET A 52 14.16 -3.06 -6.66
C MET A 52 13.78 -4.30 -7.49
N LEU A 53 12.69 -4.20 -8.25
CA LEU A 53 12.18 -5.29 -9.09
C LEU A 53 12.70 -5.25 -10.53
N ASP A 54 13.62 -4.32 -10.84
CA ASP A 54 14.18 -4.10 -12.19
C ASP A 54 13.08 -3.98 -13.26
N MET A 55 12.01 -3.24 -12.93
CA MET A 55 10.87 -3.04 -13.82
C MET A 55 11.13 -1.88 -14.78
N GLU A 56 11.11 -2.16 -16.08
CA GLU A 56 11.15 -1.12 -17.10
C GLU A 56 9.94 -0.19 -16.97
N VAL A 57 10.21 1.13 -16.87
CA VAL A 57 9.17 2.15 -16.78
C VAL A 57 9.08 2.88 -18.11
N ASP A 58 7.91 2.87 -18.73
CA ASP A 58 7.61 3.79 -19.82
C ASP A 58 7.69 5.22 -19.27
N GLU A 59 8.61 6.04 -19.79
CA GLU A 59 8.82 7.43 -19.35
C GLU A 59 7.52 8.22 -19.32
N LYS A 60 6.57 7.93 -20.22
CA LYS A 60 5.24 8.56 -20.26
C LYS A 60 4.36 8.21 -19.06
N ARG A 61 4.64 7.12 -18.35
CA ARG A 61 3.94 6.70 -17.12
C ARG A 61 4.60 7.24 -15.86
N ARG A 62 5.78 7.86 -15.92
CA ARG A 62 6.44 8.49 -14.76
C ARG A 62 5.73 9.76 -14.30
N GLU A 63 5.14 10.50 -15.24
CA GLU A 63 4.46 11.77 -14.98
C GLU A 63 3.11 11.62 -14.25
N PHE A 64 2.58 10.39 -14.14
CA PHE A 64 1.29 10.14 -13.53
C PHE A 64 1.42 9.44 -12.19
N ARG A 65 0.65 9.93 -11.20
CA ARG A 65 0.44 9.21 -9.95
C ARG A 65 0.06 7.76 -10.26
N PRO A 66 0.78 6.75 -9.72
CA PRO A 66 0.48 5.36 -10.00
C PRO A 66 -0.98 5.03 -9.65
N ALA A 67 -1.76 4.57 -10.64
CA ALA A 67 -3.18 4.23 -10.45
C ALA A 67 -3.44 3.21 -9.33
N VAL A 68 -2.43 2.39 -9.01
CA VAL A 68 -2.47 1.44 -7.89
C VAL A 68 -2.73 2.13 -6.55
N LEU A 69 -2.22 3.36 -6.34
CA LEU A 69 -2.41 4.11 -5.09
C LEU A 69 -3.84 4.63 -4.92
N SER A 70 -4.58 4.78 -6.03
CA SER A 70 -5.99 5.17 -6.02
C SER A 70 -6.94 3.98 -5.92
N THR A 71 -6.43 2.75 -5.87
CA THR A 71 -7.24 1.54 -5.78
C THR A 71 -7.50 1.22 -4.31
N PRO A 72 -8.77 1.25 -3.83
CA PRO A 72 -9.08 0.87 -2.46
C PRO A 72 -8.73 -0.60 -2.21
N VAL A 73 -8.26 -0.92 -1.01
CA VAL A 73 -7.83 -2.27 -0.62
C VAL A 73 -8.62 -2.76 0.59
N PHE A 74 -9.14 -3.98 0.50
CA PHE A 74 -9.72 -4.69 1.64
C PHE A 74 -8.77 -5.78 2.12
N LEU A 75 -8.44 -5.77 3.41
CA LEU A 75 -7.60 -6.75 4.07
C LEU A 75 -8.35 -7.39 5.24
N GLY A 76 -8.84 -8.61 5.02
CA GLY A 76 -9.40 -9.45 6.07
C GLY A 76 -8.38 -10.47 6.57
N HIS A 77 -8.34 -10.72 7.89
CA HIS A 77 -7.42 -11.69 8.50
C HIS A 77 -8.04 -12.43 9.69
N GLY A 78 -7.77 -13.72 9.83
CA GLY A 78 -8.27 -14.50 10.97
C GLY A 78 -7.35 -14.38 12.19
N SER A 79 -7.90 -14.17 13.39
CA SER A 79 -7.07 -13.97 14.60
C SER A 79 -6.35 -15.24 15.07
N ALA A 80 -6.83 -16.41 14.64
CA ALA A 80 -6.23 -17.71 14.92
C ALA A 80 -5.51 -18.30 13.69
N ASP A 81 -5.07 -17.47 12.74
CA ASP A 81 -4.30 -17.93 11.59
C ASP A 81 -2.89 -18.41 12.02
N GLU A 82 -2.71 -19.72 12.00
CA GLU A 82 -1.44 -20.39 12.32
C GLU A 82 -0.41 -20.33 11.18
N LYS A 83 -0.81 -19.99 9.96
CA LYS A 83 0.08 -19.94 8.78
C LYS A 83 0.67 -18.56 8.55
N VAL A 84 -0.15 -17.52 8.68
CA VAL A 84 0.28 -16.13 8.54
C VAL A 84 -0.14 -15.37 9.79
N SER A 85 0.85 -14.94 10.57
CA SER A 85 0.60 -14.18 11.79
C SER A 85 -0.26 -12.94 11.51
N ILE A 86 -1.28 -12.71 12.33
CA ILE A 86 -2.11 -11.50 12.29
C ILE A 86 -1.26 -10.21 12.35
N GLN A 87 -0.11 -10.25 13.02
CA GLN A 87 0.78 -9.10 13.12
C GLN A 87 1.36 -8.71 11.76
N LEU A 88 1.62 -9.68 10.88
CA LEU A 88 2.09 -9.39 9.52
C LEU A 88 0.98 -8.74 8.69
N GLY A 89 -0.26 -9.22 8.80
CA GLY A 89 -1.40 -8.62 8.12
C GLY A 89 -1.66 -7.20 8.62
N LYS A 90 -1.60 -6.98 9.95
CA LYS A 90 -1.76 -5.67 10.57
C LYS A 90 -0.66 -4.69 10.09
N ALA A 91 0.60 -5.09 10.15
CA ALA A 91 1.70 -4.27 9.67
C ALA A 91 1.55 -3.94 8.18
N SER A 92 1.08 -4.90 7.36
CA SER A 92 0.81 -4.66 5.94
C SER A 92 -0.26 -3.60 5.72
N ALA A 93 -1.33 -3.60 6.52
CA ALA A 93 -2.36 -2.59 6.46
C ALA A 93 -1.82 -1.21 6.86
N GLU A 94 -1.04 -1.14 7.94
CA GLU A 94 -0.43 0.10 8.43
C GLU A 94 0.54 0.70 7.39
N THR A 95 1.41 -0.12 6.77
CA THR A 95 2.31 0.34 5.70
C THR A 95 1.55 0.84 4.48
N LEU A 96 0.47 0.16 4.05
CA LEU A 96 -0.31 0.64 2.90
C LEU A 96 -1.04 1.96 3.22
N MET A 97 -1.56 2.12 4.44
CA MET A 97 -2.15 3.38 4.89
C MET A 97 -1.14 4.53 4.93
N SER A 98 0.11 4.27 5.35
CA SER A 98 1.17 5.31 5.35
C SER A 98 1.56 5.76 3.93
N LEU A 99 1.32 4.92 2.92
CA LEU A 99 1.46 5.26 1.50
C LEU A 99 0.23 5.96 0.90
N CYS A 100 -0.68 6.46 1.76
CA CYS A 100 -1.93 7.11 1.40
C CYS A 100 -2.88 6.23 0.56
N VAL A 101 -2.81 4.90 0.70
CA VAL A 101 -3.78 3.97 0.10
C VAL A 101 -5.02 3.89 0.99
N ASP A 102 -6.20 3.89 0.38
CA ASP A 102 -7.48 3.66 1.09
C ASP A 102 -7.59 2.18 1.47
N VAL A 103 -7.40 1.86 2.75
CA VAL A 103 -7.38 0.47 3.25
C VAL A 103 -8.49 0.25 4.28
N GLN A 104 -9.29 -0.80 4.10
CA GLN A 104 -10.18 -1.35 5.12
C GLN A 104 -9.57 -2.62 5.71
N TRP A 105 -9.19 -2.57 6.99
CA TRP A 105 -8.61 -3.69 7.74
C TRP A 105 -9.64 -4.32 8.68
N HIS A 106 -9.85 -5.64 8.54
CA HIS A 106 -10.81 -6.41 9.33
C HIS A 106 -10.15 -7.65 9.94
N THR A 107 -10.44 -7.91 11.22
CA THR A 107 -9.97 -9.11 11.93
C THR A 107 -11.15 -9.97 12.35
N TYR A 108 -11.06 -11.28 12.12
CA TYR A 108 -12.14 -12.22 12.42
C TYR A 108 -11.72 -13.17 13.53
N GLU A 109 -12.40 -13.06 14.68
CA GLU A 109 -12.01 -13.76 15.90
C GLU A 109 -12.13 -15.28 15.77
N GLY A 110 -11.10 -16.01 16.18
CA GLY A 110 -11.07 -17.48 16.13
C GLY A 110 -10.99 -18.08 14.71
N LEU A 111 -10.95 -17.25 13.67
CA LEU A 111 -10.80 -17.71 12.30
C LEU A 111 -9.33 -18.06 12.02
N GLY A 112 -9.08 -19.24 11.46
CA GLY A 112 -7.75 -19.66 10.99
C GLY A 112 -7.40 -19.09 9.61
N HIS A 113 -6.56 -19.81 8.86
CA HIS A 113 -6.17 -19.46 7.48
C HIS A 113 -7.28 -19.72 6.45
N TRP A 114 -8.46 -19.11 6.64
CA TRP A 114 -9.64 -19.30 5.79
C TRP A 114 -10.49 -18.04 5.68
N PHE A 115 -11.70 -18.16 5.15
CA PHE A 115 -12.72 -17.10 5.14
C PHE A 115 -13.96 -17.53 5.92
N SER A 116 -14.64 -16.58 6.54
CA SER A 116 -15.93 -16.78 7.22
C SER A 116 -17.08 -16.17 6.41
N SER A 117 -18.32 -16.49 6.76
CA SER A 117 -19.51 -15.83 6.17
C SER A 117 -19.54 -14.33 6.48
N GLU A 118 -19.07 -13.96 7.68
CA GLU A 118 -18.91 -12.57 8.09
C GLU A 118 -17.89 -11.84 7.21
N MET A 119 -16.71 -12.44 7.00
CA MET A 119 -15.70 -11.88 6.09
C MET A 119 -16.20 -11.72 4.67
N PHE A 120 -16.99 -12.68 4.19
CA PHE A 120 -17.57 -12.60 2.87
C PHE A 120 -18.61 -11.46 2.75
N ALA A 121 -19.41 -11.24 3.80
CA ALA A 121 -20.36 -10.14 3.85
C ALA A 121 -19.66 -8.78 3.87
N ASP A 122 -18.60 -8.62 4.66
CA ASP A 122 -17.78 -7.40 4.70
C ASP A 122 -17.13 -7.12 3.35
N MET A 123 -16.59 -8.15 2.68
CA MET A 123 -16.03 -8.01 1.34
C MET A 123 -17.10 -7.58 0.31
N ALA A 124 -18.32 -8.12 0.40
CA ALA A 124 -19.42 -7.71 -0.47
C ALA A 124 -19.83 -6.26 -0.21
N HIS A 125 -19.88 -5.84 1.05
CA HIS A 125 -20.16 -4.44 1.42
C HIS A 125 -19.07 -3.50 0.90
N PHE A 126 -17.79 -3.86 1.07
CA PHE A 126 -16.66 -3.10 0.54
C PHE A 126 -16.76 -2.90 -0.98
N LEU A 127 -17.11 -3.94 -1.73
CA LEU A 127 -17.28 -3.84 -3.17
C LEU A 127 -18.48 -2.96 -3.57
N ASP A 128 -19.59 -3.04 -2.84
CA ASP A 128 -20.75 -2.16 -3.05
C ASP A 128 -20.36 -0.68 -2.81
N GLU A 129 -19.68 -0.41 -1.70
CA GLU A 129 -19.22 0.93 -1.31
C GLU A 129 -18.22 1.53 -2.32
N LYS A 130 -17.20 0.76 -2.72
CA LYS A 130 -16.06 1.28 -3.50
C LYS A 130 -16.23 1.16 -5.01
N ALA A 131 -16.96 0.15 -5.49
CA ALA A 131 -17.13 -0.12 -6.92
C ALA A 131 -18.56 0.14 -7.43
N GLY A 132 -19.52 0.48 -6.55
CA GLY A 132 -20.89 0.79 -6.96
C GLY A 132 -21.60 -0.40 -7.61
N LEU A 133 -21.33 -1.62 -7.14
CA LEU A 133 -21.98 -2.84 -7.63
C LEU A 133 -23.42 -2.90 -7.10
N GLU A 134 -24.30 -2.04 -7.61
CA GLU A 134 -25.72 -2.05 -7.28
C GLU A 134 -26.32 -3.43 -7.54
N ARG A 135 -27.00 -3.99 -6.53
CA ARG A 135 -27.80 -5.21 -6.68
C ARG A 135 -28.96 -4.94 -7.64
N LYS A 136 -28.83 -5.38 -8.90
CA LYS A 136 -29.94 -5.47 -9.86
C LYS A 136 -30.97 -6.50 -9.44
#